data_AF-A0A6C0JZL2-F1
#
_entry.id   AF-A0A6C0JZL2-F1
#
_cell.length_a   1.000
_cell.length_b   1.000
_cell.length_c   1.000
_cell.angle_alpha   90.00
_cell.angle_beta   90.00
_cell.angle_gamma   90.00
#
_symmetry.space_group_name_H-M   'P 1'
#
loop_
_entity.id
_entity.type
_entity.pdbx_description
1 polymer ?
#
loop_
_entity_poly.entity_id
_entity_poly.type
_entity_poly.pdbx_seq_one_letter_code
_entity_poly.pdbx_strand_id
1 'polypeptide(L)'
;MDPSEIENLRKVYNQEHSDTIAKKSALAVWNELQKRFHTQCEEGRSECIMAHMIRKPNAPSSWETKPNEWLSSLDIENVEKEFMRMFSTYYFVGCVPIDFDTKSKMGKCIVNALCSLDIRSLYAKRYRKIGIVFNTDVSSGPGQHWIALFADIHPDFEYPKLVYFDSYSQKPEKEIQRLMIRWKQQLDSSKVYSKPAVLEYNKTRHQYENSECGMYCIYFHLCCILRIPMDMRIPDDVMRSFRGLLFRIKK
;
A
#
# COMPACT_ATOMS: atom_id res chain seq x y z
N MET A 1 9.80 -6.67 11.34
CA MET A 1 8.90 -7.47 10.49
C MET A 1 8.62 -8.80 11.17
N ASP A 2 7.42 -9.34 11.00
CA ASP A 2 6.98 -10.56 11.69
C ASP A 2 7.71 -11.80 11.14
N PRO A 3 8.00 -12.84 11.95
CA PRO A 3 8.74 -14.01 11.49
C PRO A 3 8.14 -14.72 10.27
N SER A 4 6.82 -14.74 10.16
CA SER A 4 6.12 -15.30 8.99
C SER A 4 6.38 -14.51 7.71
N GLU A 5 6.49 -13.18 7.81
CA GLU A 5 6.79 -12.33 6.67
C GLU A 5 8.24 -12.50 6.22
N ILE A 6 9.18 -12.62 7.17
CA ILE A 6 10.56 -12.93 6.83
C ILE A 6 10.67 -14.30 6.13
N GLU A 7 9.93 -15.31 6.59
CA GLU A 7 9.87 -16.59 5.91
C GLU A 7 9.23 -16.48 4.51
N ASN A 8 8.24 -15.62 4.32
CA ASN A 8 7.67 -15.37 3.00
C ASN A 8 8.69 -14.69 2.06
N LEU A 9 9.40 -13.67 2.54
CA LEU A 9 10.47 -13.00 1.81
C LEU A 9 11.58 -13.97 1.39
N ARG A 10 11.94 -14.92 2.26
CA ARG A 10 12.88 -16.01 1.92
C ARG A 10 12.39 -16.84 0.73
N LYS A 11 11.12 -17.25 0.75
CA LYS A 11 10.53 -18.04 -0.34
C LYS A 11 10.49 -17.24 -1.64
N VAL A 12 10.08 -15.97 -1.56
CA VAL A 12 10.09 -15.04 -2.69
C VAL A 12 11.49 -14.89 -3.27
N TYR A 13 12.50 -14.69 -2.43
CA TYR A 13 13.88 -14.59 -2.88
C TYR A 13 14.32 -15.87 -3.61
N ASN A 14 14.06 -17.04 -3.01
CA ASN A 14 14.45 -18.34 -3.56
C ASN A 14 13.74 -18.71 -4.87
N GLN A 15 12.60 -18.11 -5.18
CA GLN A 15 11.91 -18.32 -6.47
C GLN A 15 12.66 -17.66 -7.63
N GLU A 16 13.42 -16.60 -7.35
CA GLU A 16 14.06 -15.77 -8.37
C GLU A 16 15.59 -15.96 -8.44
N HIS A 17 16.17 -16.71 -7.50
CA HIS A 17 17.62 -16.85 -7.35
C HIS A 17 18.02 -18.33 -7.22
N SER A 18 19.06 -18.72 -7.94
CA SER A 18 19.62 -20.07 -7.91
C SER A 18 20.38 -20.36 -6.62
N ASP A 19 21.14 -19.39 -6.11
CA ASP A 19 21.72 -19.44 -4.77
C ASP A 19 20.59 -19.20 -3.77
N THR A 20 20.04 -20.24 -3.16
CA THR A 20 18.87 -20.15 -2.28
C THR A 20 19.24 -19.97 -0.81
N ILE A 21 18.40 -19.26 -0.06
CA ILE A 21 18.52 -19.12 1.40
C ILE A 21 17.83 -20.32 2.08
N ALA A 22 18.60 -21.10 2.83
CA ALA A 22 18.08 -22.20 3.64
C ALA A 22 17.14 -21.71 4.75
N LYS A 23 16.20 -22.55 5.16
CA LYS A 23 15.26 -22.24 6.25
C LYS A 23 16.01 -22.15 7.58
N LYS A 24 15.95 -20.98 8.24
CA LYS A 24 16.60 -20.66 9.53
C LYS A 24 15.67 -19.79 10.38
N SER A 25 16.15 -19.27 11.51
CA SER A 25 15.44 -18.26 12.29
C SER A 25 15.20 -16.99 11.46
N ALA A 26 14.13 -16.24 11.78
CA ALA A 26 13.80 -15.00 11.06
C ALA A 26 14.98 -14.01 11.05
N LEU A 27 15.67 -13.84 12.19
CA LEU A 27 16.85 -12.97 12.26
C LEU A 27 17.98 -13.44 11.31
N ALA A 28 18.26 -14.75 11.27
CA ALA A 28 19.30 -15.27 10.40
C ALA A 28 18.95 -15.13 8.91
N VAL A 29 17.68 -15.36 8.55
CA VAL A 29 17.17 -15.14 7.19
C VAL A 29 17.27 -13.67 6.80
N TRP A 30 16.88 -12.76 7.71
CA TRP A 30 16.96 -11.32 7.47
C TRP A 30 18.40 -10.85 7.24
N ASN A 31 19.34 -11.28 8.09
CA ASN A 31 20.75 -10.94 7.95
C ASN A 31 21.33 -11.46 6.61
N GLU A 32 20.90 -12.64 6.16
CA GLU A 32 21.30 -13.20 4.87
C GLU A 32 20.76 -12.39 3.69
N LEU A 33 19.50 -11.93 3.76
CA LEU A 33 18.94 -11.00 2.79
C LEU A 33 19.74 -9.68 2.76
N GLN A 34 20.01 -9.08 3.93
CA GLN A 34 20.82 -7.86 4.02
C GLN A 34 22.20 -8.05 3.38
N LYS A 35 22.86 -9.17 3.64
CA LYS A 35 24.16 -9.49 3.04
C LYS A 35 24.08 -9.60 1.51
N ARG A 36 23.06 -10.27 0.98
CA ARG A 36 22.89 -10.51 -0.47
C ARG A 36 22.57 -9.24 -1.25
N PHE A 37 21.88 -8.29 -0.61
CA PHE A 37 21.53 -7.00 -1.20
C PHE A 37 22.47 -5.86 -0.77
N HIS A 38 23.57 -6.16 -0.07
CA HIS A 38 24.45 -5.14 0.50
C HIS A 38 25.04 -4.19 -0.55
N THR A 39 25.35 -4.69 -1.75
CA THR A 39 25.92 -3.86 -2.83
C THR A 39 24.94 -2.83 -3.38
N GLN A 40 23.63 -3.09 -3.32
CA GLN A 40 22.60 -2.13 -3.71
C GLN A 40 22.05 -1.33 -2.51
N CYS A 41 22.13 -1.91 -1.32
CA CYS A 41 21.54 -1.41 -0.09
C CYS A 41 22.59 -1.46 1.04
N GLU A 42 23.56 -0.56 0.99
CA GLU A 42 24.73 -0.57 1.91
C GLU A 42 24.30 -0.56 3.38
N GLU A 43 23.33 0.28 3.73
CA GLU A 43 22.77 0.41 5.09
C GLU A 43 21.83 -0.75 5.47
N GLY A 44 21.54 -1.67 4.55
CA GLY A 44 20.65 -2.82 4.79
C GLY A 44 19.21 -2.43 5.15
N ARG A 45 18.77 -1.23 4.73
CA ARG A 45 17.44 -0.69 5.00
C ARG A 45 16.35 -1.51 4.30
N SER A 46 15.26 -1.78 5.01
CA SER A 46 14.20 -2.66 4.52
C SER A 46 13.58 -2.19 3.22
N GLU A 47 13.26 -0.91 3.10
CA GLU A 47 12.67 -0.29 1.92
C GLU A 47 13.54 -0.47 0.67
N CYS A 48 14.87 -0.37 0.82
CA CYS A 48 15.80 -0.59 -0.27
C CYS A 48 15.80 -2.06 -0.70
N ILE A 49 15.95 -2.98 0.27
CA ILE A 49 15.96 -4.41 -0.01
C ILE A 49 14.65 -4.84 -0.68
N MET A 50 13.51 -4.36 -0.18
CA MET A 50 12.21 -4.64 -0.78
C MET A 50 12.12 -4.09 -2.21
N ALA A 51 12.57 -2.85 -2.45
CA ALA A 51 12.59 -2.27 -3.79
C ALA A 51 13.39 -3.12 -4.81
N HIS A 52 14.44 -3.82 -4.35
CA HIS A 52 15.23 -4.74 -5.17
C HIS A 52 14.66 -6.16 -5.28
N MET A 53 13.70 -6.54 -4.42
CA MET A 53 13.00 -7.83 -4.45
C MET A 53 11.70 -7.80 -5.26
N ILE A 54 11.19 -6.61 -5.60
CA ILE A 54 10.01 -6.43 -6.45
C ILE A 54 10.32 -6.91 -7.87
N ARG A 55 9.44 -7.74 -8.45
CA ARG A 55 9.47 -8.00 -9.88
C ARG A 55 8.85 -6.80 -10.58
N LYS A 56 9.69 -5.85 -10.99
CA LYS A 56 9.23 -4.57 -11.53
C LYS A 56 8.30 -4.78 -12.73
N PRO A 57 7.01 -4.38 -12.66
CA PRO A 57 6.18 -4.32 -13.84
C PRO A 57 6.79 -3.38 -14.88
N ASN A 58 6.39 -3.54 -16.14
CA ASN A 58 6.76 -2.57 -17.17
C ASN A 58 6.21 -1.19 -16.81
N ALA A 59 7.02 -0.16 -17.04
CA ALA A 59 6.53 1.21 -17.00
C ALA A 59 5.39 1.40 -18.02
N PRO A 60 4.45 2.33 -17.75
CA PRO A 60 3.44 2.75 -18.73
C PRO A 60 4.12 3.14 -20.04
N SER A 61 3.56 2.73 -21.18
CA SER A 61 4.12 3.08 -22.50
C SER A 61 4.17 4.60 -22.72
N SER A 62 3.25 5.35 -22.10
CA SER A 62 3.23 6.80 -22.16
C SER A 62 4.52 7.45 -21.62
N TRP A 63 5.22 6.79 -20.69
CA TRP A 63 6.47 7.30 -20.13
C TRP A 63 7.62 7.37 -21.14
N GLU A 64 7.53 6.67 -22.28
CA GLU A 64 8.50 6.79 -23.38
C GLU A 64 8.52 8.22 -23.95
N THR A 65 7.39 8.95 -23.88
CA THR A 65 7.29 10.35 -24.35
C THR A 65 7.04 11.36 -23.23
N LYS A 66 6.36 10.93 -22.16
CA LYS A 66 5.97 11.74 -21.01
C LYS A 66 6.36 11.01 -19.72
N PRO A 67 7.63 11.07 -19.30
CA PRO A 67 8.17 10.23 -18.23
C PRO A 67 7.48 10.42 -16.87
N ASN A 68 6.85 11.58 -16.68
CA ASN A 68 6.12 11.94 -15.48
C ASN A 68 4.59 11.82 -15.66
N GLU A 69 4.10 11.12 -16.68
CA GLU A 69 2.65 10.92 -16.82
C GLU A 69 2.09 10.15 -15.62
N TRP A 70 0.82 10.43 -15.30
CA TRP A 70 0.10 9.82 -14.18
C TRP A 70 0.07 8.31 -14.33
N LEU A 71 0.06 7.63 -13.19
CA LEU A 71 -0.24 6.20 -13.16
C LEU A 71 -1.73 5.97 -13.41
N SER A 72 -2.04 4.95 -14.20
CA SER A 72 -3.38 4.39 -14.29
C SER A 72 -3.66 3.43 -13.13
N SER A 73 -4.93 3.04 -12.95
CA SER A 73 -5.31 1.99 -11.99
C SER A 73 -4.52 0.70 -12.18
N LEU A 74 -4.27 0.31 -13.45
CA LEU A 74 -3.55 -0.91 -13.79
C LEU A 74 -2.08 -0.84 -13.37
N ASP A 75 -1.46 0.33 -13.53
CA ASP A 75 -0.05 0.51 -13.15
C ASP A 75 0.12 0.40 -11.63
N ILE A 76 -0.79 1.01 -10.86
CA ILE A 76 -0.83 0.91 -9.40
C ILE A 76 -1.08 -0.53 -8.96
N GLU A 77 -2.11 -1.19 -9.52
CA GLU A 77 -2.44 -2.59 -9.21
C GLU A 77 -1.29 -3.55 -9.49
N ASN A 78 -0.51 -3.32 -10.55
CA ASN A 78 0.62 -4.16 -10.88
C ASN A 78 1.74 -4.10 -9.83
N VAL A 79 1.99 -2.93 -9.24
CA VAL A 79 2.96 -2.79 -8.14
C VAL A 79 2.39 -3.37 -6.84
N GLU A 80 1.13 -3.10 -6.53
CA GLU A 80 0.46 -3.61 -5.33
C GLU A 80 0.35 -5.14 -5.30
N LYS A 81 0.22 -5.79 -6.47
CA LYS A 81 0.30 -7.25 -6.60
C LYS A 81 1.65 -7.80 -6.16
N GLU A 82 2.73 -7.09 -6.47
CA GLU A 82 4.07 -7.48 -6.00
C GLU A 82 4.22 -7.29 -4.49
N PHE A 83 3.61 -6.24 -3.91
CA PHE A 83 3.55 -6.10 -2.46
C PHE A 83 2.78 -7.27 -1.81
N MET A 84 1.62 -7.65 -2.34
CA MET A 84 0.88 -8.83 -1.82
C MET A 84 1.68 -10.14 -1.95
N ARG A 85 2.47 -10.30 -3.01
CA ARG A 85 3.36 -11.45 -3.19
C ARG A 85 4.46 -11.49 -2.13
N MET A 86 5.04 -10.33 -1.81
CA MET A 86 6.14 -10.17 -0.86
C MET A 86 5.69 -10.19 0.60
N PHE A 87 4.48 -9.69 0.89
CA PHE A 87 3.92 -9.56 2.23
C PHE A 87 2.61 -10.33 2.32
N SER A 88 2.71 -11.55 2.81
CA SER A 88 1.61 -12.52 2.87
C SER A 88 0.42 -12.09 3.72
N THR A 89 0.61 -11.17 4.67
CA THR A 89 -0.47 -10.61 5.48
C THR A 89 -1.04 -9.30 4.92
N TYR A 90 -0.49 -8.79 3.83
CA TYR A 90 -0.97 -7.61 3.13
C TYR A 90 -2.03 -7.98 2.10
N TYR A 91 -3.11 -7.21 2.06
CA TYR A 91 -4.18 -7.33 1.08
C TYR A 91 -4.47 -5.97 0.46
N PHE A 92 -4.23 -5.83 -0.83
CA PHE A 92 -4.64 -4.68 -1.59
C PHE A 92 -6.05 -4.89 -2.13
N VAL A 93 -6.97 -3.99 -1.79
CA VAL A 93 -8.37 -4.12 -2.22
C VAL A 93 -8.53 -3.77 -3.70
N GLY A 94 -7.77 -2.79 -4.19
CA GLY A 94 -7.85 -2.30 -5.56
C GLY A 94 -7.81 -0.78 -5.66
N CYS A 95 -7.84 -0.31 -6.90
CA CYS A 95 -8.02 1.10 -7.25
C CYS A 95 -9.52 1.37 -7.43
N VAL A 96 -10.10 2.24 -6.60
CA VAL A 96 -11.56 2.39 -6.51
C VAL A 96 -11.99 3.85 -6.74
N PRO A 97 -13.00 4.15 -7.58
CA PRO A 97 -13.51 5.51 -7.73
C PRO A 97 -14.24 6.00 -6.47
N ILE A 98 -14.35 7.32 -6.27
CA ILE A 98 -14.90 7.90 -5.03
C ILE A 98 -16.37 7.53 -4.78
N ASP A 99 -17.11 7.23 -5.84
CA ASP A 99 -18.52 6.83 -5.82
C ASP A 99 -18.75 5.36 -5.39
N PHE A 100 -17.74 4.71 -4.79
CA PHE A 100 -17.76 3.30 -4.35
C PHE A 100 -18.84 2.91 -3.35
N ASP A 101 -19.41 3.88 -2.62
CA ASP A 101 -20.46 3.66 -1.62
C ASP A 101 -21.82 4.17 -2.12
N THR A 102 -21.96 4.40 -3.43
CA THR A 102 -23.22 4.82 -4.04
C THR A 102 -24.26 3.72 -3.87
N LYS A 103 -25.38 4.07 -3.23
CA LYS A 103 -26.53 3.18 -2.99
C LYS A 103 -27.75 3.69 -3.74
N SER A 104 -28.59 2.76 -4.19
CA SER A 104 -29.91 3.10 -4.72
C SER A 104 -30.80 3.65 -3.61
N LYS A 105 -31.94 4.26 -3.99
CA LYS A 105 -32.96 4.72 -3.03
C LYS A 105 -33.48 3.61 -2.11
N MET A 106 -33.30 2.34 -2.50
CA MET A 106 -33.67 1.15 -1.71
C MET A 106 -32.51 0.59 -0.88
N GLY A 107 -31.38 1.32 -0.78
CA GLY A 107 -30.20 0.92 0.00
C GLY A 107 -29.29 -0.12 -0.67
N LYS A 108 -29.57 -0.53 -1.91
CA LYS A 108 -28.75 -1.50 -2.66
C LYS A 108 -27.48 -0.82 -3.18
N CYS A 109 -26.31 -1.40 -2.92
CA CYS A 109 -25.04 -0.93 -3.48
C CYS A 109 -25.10 -0.92 -5.02
N ILE A 110 -24.78 0.23 -5.63
CA ILE A 110 -24.71 0.42 -7.08
C ILE A 110 -23.26 0.16 -7.55
N VAL A 111 -22.28 0.71 -6.85
CA VAL A 111 -20.86 0.47 -7.09
C VAL A 111 -20.36 -0.53 -6.05
N ASN A 112 -19.83 -1.68 -6.49
CA ASN A 112 -19.83 -2.91 -5.67
C ASN A 112 -18.50 -3.20 -4.95
N ALA A 113 -17.41 -2.49 -5.26
CA ALA A 113 -16.07 -2.89 -4.79
C ALA A 113 -15.89 -2.81 -3.27
N LEU A 114 -16.42 -1.77 -2.62
CA LEU A 114 -16.21 -1.52 -1.18
C LEU A 114 -17.50 -1.44 -0.37
N CYS A 115 -18.66 -1.26 -1.00
CA CYS A 115 -19.93 -1.07 -0.31
C CYS A 115 -20.31 -2.26 0.60
N SER A 116 -19.92 -3.49 0.24
CA SER A 116 -20.18 -4.72 0.99
C SER A 116 -18.96 -5.29 1.72
N LEU A 117 -17.78 -4.67 1.62
CA LEU A 117 -16.55 -5.22 2.17
C LEU A 117 -16.51 -5.07 3.69
N ASP A 118 -16.57 -6.20 4.39
CA ASP A 118 -16.41 -6.31 5.84
C ASP A 118 -14.95 -6.56 6.22
N ILE A 119 -14.34 -5.65 6.97
CA ILE A 119 -12.93 -5.77 7.39
C ILE A 119 -12.69 -7.01 8.29
N ARG A 120 -13.72 -7.47 9.02
CA ARG A 120 -13.63 -8.70 9.83
C ARG A 120 -13.47 -9.94 8.96
N SER A 121 -14.05 -9.93 7.75
CA SER A 121 -13.87 -11.02 6.79
C SER A 121 -12.42 -11.12 6.30
N LEU A 122 -11.75 -9.98 6.08
CA LEU A 122 -10.32 -9.93 5.74
C LEU A 122 -9.46 -10.40 6.91
N TYR A 123 -9.80 -9.97 8.13
CA TYR A 123 -9.13 -10.44 9.34
C TYR A 123 -9.23 -11.96 9.50
N ALA A 124 -10.42 -12.54 9.29
CA ALA A 124 -10.64 -13.99 9.34
C ALA A 124 -9.83 -14.76 8.29
N LYS A 125 -9.60 -14.15 7.12
CA LYS A 125 -8.72 -14.66 6.05
C LYS A 125 -7.21 -14.51 6.34
N ARG A 126 -6.84 -14.12 7.57
CA ARG A 126 -5.45 -13.92 8.02
C ARG A 126 -4.75 -12.67 7.47
N TYR A 127 -5.47 -11.77 6.81
CA TYR A 127 -4.93 -10.46 6.44
C TYR A 127 -4.85 -9.54 7.65
N ARG A 128 -3.76 -8.77 7.72
CA ARG A 128 -3.42 -7.88 8.85
C ARG A 128 -3.17 -6.45 8.40
N LYS A 129 -2.76 -6.28 7.15
CA LYS A 129 -2.50 -4.98 6.54
C LYS A 129 -3.38 -4.86 5.31
N ILE A 130 -4.16 -3.80 5.19
CA ILE A 130 -5.12 -3.62 4.10
C ILE A 130 -4.89 -2.26 3.47
N GLY A 131 -4.60 -2.26 2.16
CA GLY A 131 -4.40 -1.04 1.38
C GLY A 131 -5.54 -0.83 0.39
N ILE A 132 -5.91 0.43 0.18
CA ILE A 132 -6.85 0.86 -0.86
C ILE A 132 -6.31 2.12 -1.49
N VAL A 133 -6.33 2.20 -2.82
CA VAL A 133 -6.12 3.46 -3.53
C VAL A 133 -7.45 3.91 -4.10
N PHE A 134 -7.76 5.19 -3.95
CA PHE A 134 -8.96 5.79 -4.52
C PHE A 134 -8.61 6.81 -5.58
N ASN A 135 -9.43 6.86 -6.63
CA ASN A 135 -9.50 8.02 -7.49
C ASN A 135 -10.57 8.96 -6.94
N THR A 136 -10.26 10.24 -6.75
CA THR A 136 -11.27 11.24 -6.35
C THR A 136 -12.31 11.51 -7.44
N ASP A 137 -12.07 11.02 -8.66
CA ASP A 137 -13.07 11.06 -9.71
C ASP A 137 -14.13 9.96 -9.55
N VAL A 138 -15.27 10.21 -10.16
CA VAL A 138 -16.35 9.23 -10.26
C VAL A 138 -16.00 8.14 -11.27
N SER A 139 -16.69 7.00 -11.18
CA SER A 139 -16.46 5.83 -12.03
C SER A 139 -16.59 6.07 -13.54
N SER A 140 -17.28 7.15 -13.94
CA SER A 140 -17.45 7.58 -15.34
C SER A 140 -16.51 8.69 -15.80
N GLY A 141 -15.62 9.17 -14.93
CA GLY A 141 -14.74 10.31 -15.20
C GLY A 141 -13.34 9.90 -15.69
N PRO A 142 -12.55 10.86 -16.21
CA PRO A 142 -11.20 10.60 -16.72
C PRO A 142 -10.13 10.33 -15.65
N GLY A 143 -10.45 10.51 -14.36
CA GLY A 143 -9.52 10.48 -13.24
C GLY A 143 -9.02 11.87 -12.85
N GLN A 144 -8.87 12.14 -11.55
CA GLN A 144 -8.53 13.48 -11.04
C GLN A 144 -7.38 13.48 -10.05
N HIS A 145 -7.41 12.63 -9.03
CA HIS A 145 -6.39 12.59 -8.00
C HIS A 145 -6.38 11.23 -7.32
N TRP A 146 -5.18 10.74 -6.99
CA TRP A 146 -4.99 9.49 -6.28
C TRP A 146 -4.75 9.75 -4.80
N ILE A 147 -5.55 9.11 -3.96
CA ILE A 147 -5.46 9.13 -2.49
C ILE A 147 -5.44 7.69 -1.97
N ALA A 148 -4.95 7.48 -0.76
CA ALA A 148 -4.78 6.14 -0.20
C ALA A 148 -5.41 6.00 1.18
N LEU A 149 -5.79 4.76 1.52
CA LEU A 149 -6.20 4.36 2.86
C LEU A 149 -5.47 3.08 3.22
N PHE A 150 -4.86 3.08 4.40
CA PHE A 150 -4.21 1.89 4.94
C PHE A 150 -4.82 1.52 6.29
N ALA A 151 -5.15 0.25 6.50
CA ALA A 151 -5.58 -0.29 7.78
C ALA A 151 -4.57 -1.33 8.29
N ASP A 152 -3.94 -1.06 9.43
CA ASP A 152 -3.16 -2.04 10.18
C ASP A 152 -4.01 -2.59 11.32
N ILE A 153 -4.37 -3.87 11.18
CA ILE A 153 -5.22 -4.64 12.08
C ILE A 153 -4.46 -5.85 12.62
N HIS A 154 -3.16 -5.69 12.87
CA HIS A 154 -2.36 -6.73 13.49
C HIS A 154 -2.81 -6.97 14.95
N PRO A 155 -3.13 -8.22 15.36
CA PRO A 155 -3.66 -8.51 16.70
C PRO A 155 -2.68 -8.22 17.84
N ASP A 156 -1.38 -8.19 17.55
CA ASP A 156 -0.36 -7.90 18.56
C ASP A 156 -0.32 -6.42 18.96
N PHE A 157 -1.08 -5.55 18.28
CA PHE A 157 -1.22 -4.14 18.64
C PHE A 157 -2.35 -3.91 19.62
N GLU A 158 -2.18 -2.93 20.50
CA GLU A 158 -3.20 -2.57 21.49
C GLU A 158 -4.51 -2.09 20.85
N TYR A 159 -4.39 -1.44 19.68
CA TYR A 159 -5.48 -0.93 18.86
C TYR A 159 -5.15 -1.07 17.37
N PRO A 160 -6.17 -1.25 16.51
CA PRO A 160 -5.99 -1.16 15.07
C PRO A 160 -5.93 0.31 14.63
N LYS A 161 -5.26 0.57 13.51
CA LYS A 161 -5.04 1.92 12.99
C LYS A 161 -5.51 2.02 11.54
N LEU A 162 -6.34 3.00 11.23
CA LEU A 162 -6.74 3.34 9.86
C LEU A 162 -6.20 4.72 9.52
N VAL A 163 -5.38 4.81 8.48
CA VAL A 163 -4.66 6.02 8.07
C VAL A 163 -5.05 6.38 6.66
N TYR A 164 -5.71 7.52 6.52
CA TYR A 164 -5.94 8.17 5.23
C TYR A 164 -4.69 8.95 4.81
N PHE A 165 -4.40 8.93 3.52
CA PHE A 165 -3.26 9.66 2.96
C PHE A 165 -3.65 10.40 1.69
N ASP A 166 -3.33 11.68 1.67
CA ASP A 166 -3.33 12.53 0.49
C ASP A 166 -1.97 13.24 0.41
N SER A 167 -1.28 13.10 -0.72
CA SER A 167 0.02 13.72 -0.95
C SER A 167 -0.03 15.25 -0.88
N TYR A 168 -1.17 15.88 -1.14
CA TYR A 168 -1.42 17.32 -0.96
C TYR A 168 -1.85 17.70 0.47
N SER A 169 -2.04 16.71 1.35
CA SER A 169 -2.50 16.87 2.74
C SER A 169 -3.90 17.48 2.87
N GLN A 170 -4.81 17.20 1.93
CA GLN A 170 -6.22 17.56 2.10
C GLN A 170 -6.91 16.58 3.06
N LYS A 171 -8.07 17.00 3.58
CA LYS A 171 -8.88 16.15 4.47
C LYS A 171 -9.63 15.08 3.64
N PRO A 172 -9.89 13.89 4.21
CA PRO A 172 -10.62 12.83 3.50
C PRO A 172 -12.01 13.27 3.10
N GLU A 173 -12.48 12.80 1.95
CA GLU A 173 -13.84 12.99 1.45
C GLU A 173 -14.86 12.28 2.35
N LYS A 174 -16.14 12.66 2.22
CA LYS A 174 -17.20 12.11 3.08
C LYS A 174 -17.35 10.59 2.89
N GLU A 175 -17.13 10.11 1.68
CA GLU A 175 -17.19 8.70 1.27
C GLU A 175 -16.13 7.89 2.03
N ILE A 176 -14.90 8.40 2.04
CA ILE A 176 -13.76 7.80 2.75
C ILE A 176 -13.99 7.83 4.26
N GLN A 177 -14.46 8.96 4.80
CA GLN A 177 -14.80 9.07 6.23
C GLN A 177 -15.87 8.04 6.64
N ARG A 178 -16.92 7.84 5.83
CA ARG A 178 -17.96 6.83 6.10
C ARG A 178 -17.37 5.41 6.13
N LEU A 179 -16.48 5.08 5.18
CA LEU A 179 -15.78 3.80 5.17
C LEU A 179 -14.93 3.60 6.43
N MET A 180 -14.11 4.58 6.78
CA MET A 180 -13.23 4.53 7.96
C MET A 180 -14.03 4.34 9.26
N ILE A 181 -15.13 5.08 9.42
CA ILE A 181 -16.03 4.95 10.59
C ILE A 181 -16.69 3.56 10.62
N ARG A 182 -17.17 3.06 9.48
CA ARG A 182 -17.77 1.72 9.37
C ARG A 182 -16.78 0.63 9.77
N TRP A 183 -15.55 0.68 9.26
CA TRP A 183 -14.51 -0.28 9.60
C TRP A 183 -14.07 -0.17 11.06
N LYS A 184 -13.96 1.05 11.61
CA LYS A 184 -13.74 1.25 13.04
C LYS A 184 -14.82 0.57 13.89
N GLN A 185 -16.10 0.76 13.57
CA GLN A 185 -17.20 0.10 14.29
C GLN A 185 -17.13 -1.43 14.19
N GLN A 186 -16.78 -1.97 13.01
CA GLN A 186 -16.59 -3.41 12.81
C GLN A 186 -15.43 -3.96 13.66
N LEU A 187 -14.31 -3.23 13.75
CA LEU A 187 -13.15 -3.64 14.55
C LEU A 187 -13.42 -3.51 16.06
N ASP A 188 -13.99 -2.39 16.50
CA ASP A 188 -14.29 -2.15 17.92
C ASP A 188 -15.30 -3.18 18.46
N SER A 189 -16.29 -3.58 17.64
CA SER A 189 -17.26 -4.61 18.01
C SER A 189 -16.69 -6.03 18.04
N SER A 190 -15.53 -6.28 17.42
CA SER A 190 -14.89 -7.61 17.39
C SER A 190 -14.30 -8.03 18.73
N LYS A 191 -14.04 -7.08 19.64
CA LYS A 191 -13.35 -7.29 20.93
C LYS A 191 -11.99 -7.98 20.83
N VAL A 192 -11.35 -7.94 19.66
CA VAL A 192 -9.98 -8.46 19.44
C VAL A 192 -8.94 -7.58 20.14
N TYR A 193 -9.22 -6.28 20.27
CA TYR A 193 -8.25 -5.28 20.73
C TYR A 193 -8.63 -4.73 22.10
N SER A 194 -7.61 -4.39 22.88
CA SER A 194 -7.77 -3.77 24.20
C SER A 194 -8.22 -2.30 24.14
N LYS A 195 -7.94 -1.61 23.04
CA LYS A 195 -8.25 -0.19 22.83
C LYS A 195 -9.01 0.02 21.51
N PRO A 196 -9.84 1.07 21.41
CA PRO A 196 -10.60 1.36 20.20
C PRO A 196 -9.70 1.69 19.00
N ALA A 197 -10.17 1.40 17.79
CA ALA A 197 -9.49 1.73 16.54
C ALA A 197 -9.21 3.24 16.44
N VAL A 198 -8.04 3.60 15.93
CA VAL A 198 -7.65 5.00 15.71
C VAL A 198 -7.81 5.35 14.23
N LEU A 199 -8.44 6.50 13.96
CA LEU A 199 -8.57 7.09 12.63
C LEU A 199 -7.62 8.27 12.52
N GLU A 200 -6.74 8.26 11.52
CA GLU A 200 -5.74 9.30 11.29
C GLU A 200 -5.72 9.72 9.82
N TYR A 201 -5.12 10.87 9.58
CA TYR A 201 -4.72 11.32 8.26
C TYR A 201 -3.39 12.06 8.32
N ASN A 202 -2.64 12.07 7.22
CA ASN A 202 -1.38 12.79 7.16
C ASN A 202 -1.59 14.32 7.25
N LYS A 203 -0.70 15.00 7.96
CA LYS A 203 -0.70 16.46 8.10
C LYS A 203 0.40 17.14 7.28
N THR A 204 1.37 16.34 6.83
CA THR A 204 2.49 16.79 6.03
C THR A 204 2.09 16.75 4.57
N ARG A 205 2.20 17.90 3.90
CA ARG A 205 2.09 17.98 2.44
C ARG A 205 3.41 17.51 1.82
N HIS A 206 3.35 16.43 1.06
CA HIS A 206 4.52 15.88 0.38
C HIS A 206 4.64 16.44 -1.04
N GLN A 207 3.53 16.42 -1.78
CA GLN A 207 3.48 16.77 -3.20
C GLN A 207 3.19 18.26 -3.42
N TYR A 208 3.98 18.85 -4.30
CA TYR A 208 3.81 20.22 -4.78
C TYR A 208 3.72 20.29 -6.31
N GLU A 209 4.12 19.24 -7.03
CA GLU A 209 3.95 19.08 -8.48
C GLU A 209 2.63 18.35 -8.81
N ASN A 210 2.36 18.10 -10.09
CA ASN A 210 1.03 17.68 -10.57
C ASN A 210 0.90 16.19 -10.92
N SER A 211 1.96 15.38 -10.81
CA SER A 211 1.97 14.03 -11.42
C SER A 211 2.16 12.84 -10.51
N GLU A 212 2.70 13.05 -9.32
CA GLU A 212 3.23 11.94 -8.52
C GLU A 212 2.21 11.35 -7.54
N CYS A 213 0.94 11.77 -7.55
CA CYS A 213 -0.05 11.36 -6.54
C CYS A 213 -0.22 9.83 -6.47
N GLY A 214 -0.23 9.15 -7.63
CA GLY A 214 -0.24 7.68 -7.69
C GLY A 214 1.04 7.05 -7.11
N MET A 215 2.21 7.63 -7.40
CA MET A 215 3.49 7.18 -6.85
C MET A 215 3.55 7.35 -5.34
N TYR A 216 3.06 8.48 -4.83
CA TYR A 216 2.94 8.73 -3.39
C TYR A 216 2.00 7.74 -2.71
N CYS A 217 0.88 7.34 -3.34
CA CYS A 217 -0.01 6.32 -2.79
C CYS A 217 0.69 4.97 -2.61
N ILE A 218 1.39 4.51 -3.65
CA ILE A 218 2.16 3.26 -3.61
C ILE A 218 3.26 3.33 -2.54
N TYR A 219 4.00 4.44 -2.51
CA TYR A 219 5.06 4.64 -1.52
C TYR A 219 4.52 4.69 -0.09
N PHE A 220 3.38 5.35 0.12
CA PHE A 220 2.68 5.37 1.40
C PHE A 220 2.31 3.97 1.87
N HIS A 221 1.72 3.13 1.02
CA HIS A 221 1.44 1.74 1.36
C HIS A 221 2.72 0.96 1.69
N LEU A 222 3.80 1.10 0.91
CA LEU A 222 5.08 0.46 1.22
C LEU A 222 5.62 0.88 2.60
N CYS A 223 5.59 2.19 2.90
CA CYS A 223 5.98 2.71 4.20
C CYS A 223 5.11 2.14 5.33
N CYS A 224 3.79 2.09 5.17
CA CYS A 224 2.91 1.50 6.17
C CYS A 224 3.17 0.00 6.37
N ILE A 225 3.38 -0.77 5.29
CA ILE A 225 3.72 -2.20 5.37
C ILE A 225 5.01 -2.41 6.17
N LEU A 226 6.01 -1.57 5.92
CA LEU A 226 7.33 -1.62 6.58
C LEU A 226 7.38 -0.90 7.92
N ARG A 227 6.29 -0.23 8.32
CA ARG A 227 6.17 0.60 9.54
C ARG A 227 7.19 1.75 9.57
N ILE A 228 7.45 2.34 8.41
CA ILE A 228 8.32 3.52 8.24
C ILE A 228 7.44 4.78 8.39
N PRO A 229 7.76 5.72 9.29
CA PRO A 229 7.01 6.95 9.44
C PRO A 229 7.19 7.87 8.23
N MET A 230 6.13 8.57 7.85
CA MET A 230 6.13 9.59 6.79
C MET A 230 5.80 10.98 7.35
N ASP A 231 6.31 11.30 8.55
CA ASP A 231 6.04 12.58 9.20
C ASP A 231 6.77 13.75 8.52
N MET A 232 7.91 13.46 7.89
CA MET A 232 8.74 14.43 7.18
C MET A 232 8.40 14.47 5.69
N ARG A 233 8.53 15.66 5.08
CA ARG A 233 8.29 15.83 3.65
C ARG A 233 9.24 14.94 2.85
N ILE A 234 8.66 14.25 1.87
CA ILE A 234 9.36 13.53 0.82
C ILE A 234 9.18 14.39 -0.44
N PRO A 235 10.25 14.93 -1.03
CA PRO A 235 10.16 15.78 -2.22
C PRO A 235 9.71 15.05 -3.50
N ASP A 236 9.09 15.79 -4.41
CA ASP A 236 8.56 15.29 -5.70
C ASP A 236 9.66 14.67 -6.61
N ASP A 237 10.88 15.21 -6.61
CA ASP A 237 12.03 14.68 -7.36
C ASP A 237 12.55 13.35 -6.79
N VAL A 238 12.52 13.20 -5.47
CA VAL A 238 12.76 11.92 -4.79
C VAL A 238 11.70 10.90 -5.19
N MET A 239 10.42 11.31 -5.23
CA MET A 239 9.33 10.43 -5.64
C MET A 239 9.42 10.02 -7.12
N ARG A 240 9.81 10.95 -8.01
CA ARG A 240 10.10 10.64 -9.42
C ARG A 240 11.23 9.63 -9.56
N SER A 241 12.27 9.73 -8.73
CA SER A 241 13.39 8.76 -8.73
C SER A 241 12.94 7.35 -8.32
N PHE A 242 11.90 7.26 -7.48
CA PHE A 242 11.30 5.98 -7.07
C PHE A 242 10.63 5.22 -8.23
N ARG A 243 10.29 5.89 -9.34
CA ARG A 243 9.73 5.24 -10.54
C ARG A 243 10.65 4.15 -11.07
N GLY A 244 11.96 4.38 -11.12
CA GLY A 244 12.93 3.37 -11.58
C GLY A 244 13.15 2.22 -10.59
N LEU A 245 12.75 2.39 -9.33
CA LEU A 245 12.77 1.34 -8.32
C LEU A 245 11.55 0.42 -8.44
N LEU A 246 10.40 0.96 -8.82
CA LEU A 246 9.15 0.20 -8.88
C LEU A 246 8.83 -0.33 -10.29
N PHE A 247 9.27 0.36 -11.33
CA PHE A 247 8.96 0.03 -12.72
C PHE A 247 10.21 -0.27 -13.53
N ARG A 248 10.07 -1.18 -14.50
CA ARG A 248 11.05 -1.39 -15.56
C ARG A 248 10.84 -0.34 -16.63
N ILE A 249 11.66 0.71 -16.58
CA ILE A 249 11.70 1.77 -17.58
C ILE A 249 12.50 1.26 -18.78
N LYS A 250 11.91 1.27 -19.98
CA LYS A 250 12.66 0.95 -21.20
C LYS A 250 13.67 2.09 -21.45
N LYS A 251 14.91 1.70 -21.73
CA LYS A 251 15.95 2.62 -22.19
C LYS A 251 15.75 2.94 -23.66
#